data_AF-A0ABD0MP88-F1
#
_entry.id   AF-A0ABD0MP88-F1
#
_cell.length_a   1.000
_cell.length_b   1.000
_cell.length_c   1.000
_cell.angle_alpha   90.00
_cell.angle_beta   90.00
_cell.angle_gamma   90.00
#
_symmetry.space_group_name_H-M   'P 1'
#
loop_
_entity.id
_entity.type
_entity.pdbx_description
1 polymer ?
#
loop_
_entity_poly.entity_id
_entity_poly.type
_entity_poly.pdbx_seq_one_letter_code
_entity_poly.pdbx_strand_id
1 'polypeptide(L)' 'INKGPTEGFERDVGSKTTHRIIYPESAVDMDNSTHLVLIPFKTLDLQWLISVFTTKHIDR' A
#
# COMPACT_ATOMS: atom_id res chain seq x y z
N ILE A 1 -6.80 5.32 1.34
CA ILE A 1 -5.88 4.79 2.38
C ILE A 1 -6.25 3.34 2.67
N ASN A 2 -5.32 2.52 3.16
CA ASN A 2 -5.57 1.12 3.52
C ASN A 2 -6.12 0.30 2.33
N LYS A 3 -7.18 -0.49 2.58
CA LYS A 3 -7.82 -1.41 1.65
C LYS A 3 -9.01 -0.83 0.88
N GLY A 4 -9.22 0.50 0.90
CA GLY A 4 -10.34 1.12 0.17
C GLY A 4 -10.21 0.88 -1.35
N PRO A 5 -11.12 0.12 -1.98
CA PRO A 5 -11.08 -0.11 -3.43
C PRO A 5 -11.66 1.10 -4.17
N THR A 6 -11.18 1.33 -5.39
CA THR A 6 -11.81 2.25 -6.36
C THR A 6 -12.56 1.49 -7.44
N GLU A 7 -12.11 0.27 -7.76
CA GLU A 7 -12.72 -0.59 -8.75
C GLU A 7 -14.18 -0.93 -8.38
N GLY A 8 -15.11 -0.66 -9.30
CA GLY A 8 -16.54 -0.85 -9.09
C GLY A 8 -17.24 0.27 -8.29
N PHE A 9 -16.49 1.27 -7.82
CA PHE A 9 -17.01 2.43 -7.07
C PHE A 9 -16.58 3.78 -7.69
N GLU A 10 -16.07 3.77 -8.92
CA GLU A 10 -15.39 4.92 -9.53
C GLU A 10 -16.29 6.15 -9.63
N ARG A 11 -17.61 5.95 -9.75
CA ARG A 11 -18.60 7.04 -9.76
C ARG A 11 -18.62 7.82 -8.44
N ASP A 12 -18.42 7.13 -7.32
CA ASP A 12 -18.56 7.70 -5.99
C ASP A 12 -17.22 8.16 -5.41
N VAL A 13 -16.13 7.47 -5.73
CA VAL A 13 -14.80 7.72 -5.13
C VAL A 13 -13.72 8.12 -6.14
N GLY A 14 -14.05 8.15 -7.43
CA GLY A 14 -13.09 8.41 -8.51
C GLY A 14 -12.25 7.19 -8.87
N SER A 15 -11.62 7.24 -10.04
CA SER A 15 -10.79 6.14 -10.56
C SER A 15 -9.28 6.34 -10.35
N LYS A 16 -8.84 7.57 -10.11
CA LYS A 16 -7.41 7.90 -10.08
C LYS A 16 -6.86 7.92 -8.65
N THR A 17 -5.89 7.06 -8.39
CA THR A 17 -5.03 7.15 -7.20
C THR A 17 -3.60 7.47 -7.67
N THR A 18 -2.96 8.49 -7.09
CA THR A 18 -1.54 8.81 -7.38
C THR A 18 -0.61 8.48 -6.21
N HIS A 19 -1.15 8.56 -5.00
CA HIS A 19 -0.46 8.21 -3.75
C HIS A 19 -1.40 7.35 -2.91
N ARG A 20 -0.89 6.25 -2.35
CA ARG A 20 -1.65 5.41 -1.42
C ARG A 20 -0.89 5.27 -0.11
N ILE A 21 -1.53 5.72 0.96
CA ILE A 21 -1.02 5.61 2.33
C ILE A 21 -1.32 4.19 2.86
N ILE A 22 -0.29 3.48 3.33
CA ILE A 22 -0.40 2.14 3.92
C ILE A 22 0.57 1.92 5.09
N TYR A 23 0.31 0.86 5.84
CA TYR A 23 1.20 0.14 6.77
C TYR A 23 1.10 -1.36 6.47
N PRO A 24 2.04 -2.23 6.92
CA PRO A 24 2.17 -3.61 6.45
C PRO A 24 0.85 -4.42 6.47
N GLU A 25 0.10 -4.38 7.56
CA GLU A 25 -1.14 -5.13 7.74
C GLU A 25 -2.32 -4.62 6.87
N SER A 26 -2.16 -3.45 6.26
CA SER A 26 -3.12 -2.82 5.35
C SER A 26 -2.67 -2.80 3.89
N ALA A 27 -1.53 -3.43 3.57
CA ALA A 27 -1.00 -3.48 2.22
C ALA A 27 -1.99 -4.15 1.25
N VAL A 28 -2.05 -3.59 0.05
CA VAL A 28 -2.84 -4.07 -1.09
C VAL A 28 -2.00 -3.95 -2.34
N ASP A 29 -2.29 -4.75 -3.36
CA ASP A 29 -1.65 -4.62 -4.66
C ASP A 29 -1.99 -3.27 -5.28
N MET A 30 -0.98 -2.62 -5.85
CA MET A 30 -1.06 -1.28 -6.42
C MET A 30 -0.64 -1.33 -7.88
N ASP A 31 -1.27 -0.50 -8.70
CA ASP A 31 -0.86 -0.31 -10.08
C ASP A 31 0.47 0.45 -10.17
N ASN A 32 1.14 0.36 -11.33
CA ASN A 32 2.47 0.93 -11.54
C ASN A 32 2.50 2.47 -11.55
N SER A 33 1.36 3.16 -11.55
CA SER A 33 1.27 4.63 -11.53
C SER A 33 1.03 5.21 -10.14
N THR A 34 0.78 4.37 -9.14
CA THR A 34 0.52 4.81 -7.77
C THR A 34 1.78 4.69 -6.89
N HIS A 35 2.12 5.80 -6.23
CA HIS A 35 3.25 5.87 -5.29
C HIS A 35 2.82 5.42 -3.90
N LEU A 36 3.64 4.59 -3.24
CA LEU A 36 3.42 4.15 -1.87
C LEU A 36 3.88 5.22 -0.88
N VAL A 37 3.04 5.51 0.13
CA VAL A 37 3.38 6.33 1.28
C VAL A 37 3.26 5.48 2.54
N LEU A 38 4.40 5.16 3.17
CA LEU A 38 4.44 4.33 4.37
C LEU A 38 4.17 5.18 5.63
N ILE A 39 3.29 4.68 6.51
CA ILE A 39 3.15 5.18 7.89
C ILE A 39 3.64 4.08 8.84
N PRO A 40 4.86 4.21 9.39
CA PRO A 40 5.39 3.21 10.32
C PRO A 40 4.87 3.44 11.75
N PHE A 41 4.39 2.37 12.38
CA PHE A 41 3.96 2.34 13.79
C PHE A 41 4.96 1.59 14.68
N LYS A 42 5.81 0.73 14.10
CA LYS A 42 6.86 -0.04 14.78
C LYS A 42 8.07 -0.23 13.88
N THR A 43 9.25 -0.47 14.46
CA THR A 43 10.51 -0.69 13.71
C THR A 43 10.40 -1.82 12.68
N LEU A 44 9.58 -2.84 12.97
CA LEU A 44 9.30 -3.94 12.04
C LEU A 44 8.67 -3.46 10.72
N ASP A 45 7.95 -2.35 10.70
CA ASP A 45 7.31 -1.83 9.47
C ASP A 45 8.35 -1.31 8.48
N LEU A 46 9.47 -0.77 8.98
CA LEU A 46 10.60 -0.35 8.14
C LEU A 46 11.37 -1.55 7.61
N GLN A 47 11.53 -2.61 8.41
CA GLN A 47 12.14 -3.87 7.97
C GLN A 47 11.28 -4.54 6.89
N TRP A 48 9.96 -4.54 7.07
CA TRP A 48 9.02 -5.01 6.07
C TRP A 48 9.16 -4.25 4.75
N LEU A 49 9.29 -2.91 4.78
CA LEU A 49 9.50 -2.11 3.57
C LEU A 49 10.74 -2.58 2.81
N ILE A 50 11.88 -2.71 3.49
CA ILE A 50 13.13 -3.19 2.87
C ILE A 50 12.92 -4.58 2.28
N SER A 51 12.28 -5.49 3.02
CA SER A 51 12.04 -6.86 2.61
C SER A 51 11.19 -6.95 1.33
N VAL A 52 10.08 -6.21 1.26
CA VAL A 52 9.18 -6.18 0.09
C VAL A 52 9.91 -5.69 -1.17
N PHE A 53 10.79 -4.69 -1.05
CA PHE A 53 11.48 -4.10 -2.20
C PHE A 53 12.78 -4.82 -2.59
N THR A 54 13.32 -5.71 -1.76
CA THR A 54 14.61 -6.38 -2.03
C THR A 54 14.46 -7.89 -2.18
N THR A 55 13.96 -8.57 -1.15
CA THR A 55 13.89 -10.04 -1.08
C THR A 55 12.53 -10.58 -1.49
N LYS A 56 11.49 -9.71 -1.54
CA LYS A 56 10.07 -10.07 -1.68
C LYS A 56 9.58 -11.03 -0.59
N HIS A 57 10.25 -11.06 0.56
CA HIS A 57 9.84 -11.86 1.70
C HIS A 57 8.79 -11.10 2.52
N ILE A 58 7.63 -11.69 2.76
CA ILE A 58 6.54 -11.09 3.52
C ILE A 58 6.21 -12.04 4.67
N ASP A 59 6.65 -11.70 5.88
CA ASP A 59 6.18 -12.35 7.10
C ASP A 59 4.76 -11.86 7.38
N ARG A 60 3.80 -12.79 7.43
CA ARG A 60 2.37 -12.52 7.48
C ARG A 60 1.75 -12.93 8.80
#